data_AF-A0A2H0VGZ1-F1
#
_entry.id   AF-A0A2H0VGZ1-F1
#
_cell.length_a   1.000
_cell.length_b   1.000
_cell.length_c   1.000
_cell.angle_alpha   90.00
_cell.angle_beta   90.00
_cell.angle_gamma   90.00
#
_symmetry.space_group_name_H-M   'P 1'
#
loop_
_entity.id
_entity.type
_entity.pdbx_description
1 polymer ?
#
loop_
_entity_poly.entity_id
_entity_poly.type
_entity_poly.pdbx_seq_one_letter_code
_entity_poly.pdbx_strand_id
1 'polypeptide(L)'
;MKNIKLTTAYIIAILFSSVAMVSAVTNIDTTYYWAWNDVAGWIDFYRSGNGVEVGATRISQSAIIDGDADGYIVLDCATSPGIPSNICSTSNFYVTKDEDTGALAGWGWNDDYGWISFCGNTSQSSTLSGSDWVCPGTPTYQVTIDPTTGEFSGWAWNDFLGWISFNCDNDSSCATVEYYVLQDVDVVVPEATPACGDYYLDSAVFDTGYSGGVTINSIMWRGDQETGSDVRFQMSSLATASSTPTFIGSDGTESTYYEPGDQGVPVPVQGIYHNNKRYFAYRICITDSGGANSVVEDVIINWSP
;
A
#
# COMPACT_ATOMS: atom_id res chain seq x y z
N MET A 1 9.99 -31.95 -67.89
CA MET A 1 10.58 -31.12 -66.82
C MET A 1 9.44 -30.49 -66.04
N LYS A 2 9.09 -31.02 -64.86
CA LYS A 2 8.00 -30.51 -64.01
C LYS A 2 8.61 -29.49 -63.03
N ASN A 3 8.17 -28.24 -63.11
CA ASN A 3 8.64 -27.18 -62.22
C ASN A 3 7.89 -27.27 -60.89
N ILE A 4 8.60 -27.57 -59.81
CA ILE A 4 8.08 -27.53 -58.44
C ILE A 4 8.29 -26.10 -57.92
N LYS A 5 7.20 -25.39 -57.61
CA LYS A 5 7.25 -24.10 -56.90
C LYS A 5 7.21 -24.36 -55.40
N LEU A 6 8.29 -24.04 -54.69
CA LEU A 6 8.29 -23.96 -53.23
C LEU A 6 7.65 -22.62 -52.83
N THR A 7 6.57 -22.67 -52.04
CA THR A 7 5.95 -21.48 -51.46
C THR A 7 6.25 -21.49 -49.96
N THR A 8 7.10 -20.57 -49.51
CA THR A 8 7.45 -20.42 -48.10
C THR A 8 6.34 -19.66 -47.39
N ALA A 9 5.69 -20.28 -46.41
CA ALA A 9 4.71 -19.63 -45.54
C ALA A 9 5.43 -19.03 -44.32
N TYR A 10 5.30 -17.72 -44.10
CA TYR A 10 5.73 -17.07 -42.88
C TYR A 10 4.64 -17.22 -41.81
N ILE A 11 4.93 -17.97 -40.76
CA ILE A 11 4.08 -18.02 -39.56
C ILE A 11 4.52 -16.85 -38.67
N ILE A 12 3.69 -15.80 -38.60
CA ILE A 12 3.87 -14.71 -37.64
C ILE A 12 3.35 -15.23 -36.29
N ALA A 13 4.27 -15.52 -35.36
CA ALA A 13 3.93 -15.79 -33.98
C ALA A 13 3.55 -14.46 -33.31
N ILE A 14 2.24 -14.23 -33.16
CA ILE A 14 1.73 -13.13 -32.35
C ILE A 14 1.97 -13.52 -30.88
N LEU A 15 3.00 -12.92 -30.27
CA LEU A 15 3.18 -12.95 -28.82
C LEU A 15 2.00 -12.23 -28.19
N PHE A 16 1.01 -12.98 -27.69
CA PHE A 16 0.08 -12.47 -26.70
C PHE A 16 0.88 -12.23 -25.44
N SER A 17 1.29 -10.98 -25.22
CA SER A 17 1.71 -10.54 -23.90
C SER A 17 0.47 -10.61 -23.03
N SER A 18 0.35 -11.66 -22.21
CA SER A 18 -0.63 -11.69 -21.14
C SER A 18 -0.22 -10.59 -20.17
N VAL A 19 -0.87 -9.43 -20.28
CA VAL A 19 -0.92 -8.50 -19.16
C VAL A 19 -1.63 -9.27 -18.07
N ALA A 20 -0.88 -9.74 -17.06
CA ALA A 20 -1.50 -10.15 -15.82
C ALA A 20 -2.28 -8.92 -15.35
N MET A 21 -3.61 -9.01 -15.31
CA MET A 21 -4.38 -8.00 -14.61
C MET A 21 -3.89 -8.05 -13.17
N VAL A 22 -3.21 -7.00 -12.74
CA VAL A 22 -2.98 -6.76 -11.32
C VAL A 22 -4.37 -6.54 -10.75
N SER A 23 -4.87 -7.51 -9.99
CA SER A 23 -6.06 -7.29 -9.17
C SER A 23 -5.68 -6.18 -8.20
N ALA A 24 -6.48 -5.11 -8.14
CA ALA A 24 -6.30 -4.11 -7.12
C ALA A 24 -6.44 -4.81 -5.76
N VAL A 25 -5.37 -4.79 -4.98
CA VAL A 25 -5.37 -5.35 -3.63
C VAL A 25 -6.06 -4.30 -2.76
N THR A 26 -7.15 -4.67 -2.10
CA THR A 26 -7.80 -3.82 -1.08
C THR A 26 -6.77 -3.37 -0.05
N ASN A 27 -6.87 -2.12 0.40
CA ASN A 27 -6.06 -1.57 1.50
C ASN A 27 -6.91 -1.42 2.77
N ILE A 28 -7.83 -2.35 3.00
CA ILE A 28 -8.59 -2.48 4.24
C ILE A 28 -7.91 -3.57 5.08
N ASP A 29 -7.80 -3.33 6.39
CA ASP A 29 -7.18 -4.27 7.32
C ASP A 29 -7.91 -5.62 7.33
N THR A 30 -7.14 -6.69 7.50
CA THR A 30 -7.67 -8.07 7.46
C THR A 30 -8.39 -8.51 8.73
N THR A 31 -8.39 -7.68 9.77
CA THR A 31 -9.05 -7.92 11.06
C THR A 31 -10.23 -6.97 11.28
N TYR A 32 -10.07 -5.69 10.92
CA TYR A 32 -11.04 -4.62 11.14
C TYR A 32 -11.58 -4.08 9.81
N TYR A 33 -12.66 -4.69 9.34
CA TYR A 33 -13.22 -4.43 8.01
C TYR A 33 -14.76 -4.44 7.99
N TRP A 34 -15.37 -4.30 9.17
CA TRP A 34 -16.81 -4.47 9.34
C TRP A 34 -17.49 -3.14 9.62
N ALA A 35 -18.51 -2.82 8.83
CA ALA A 35 -19.54 -1.85 9.17
C ALA A 35 -20.84 -2.58 9.56
N TRP A 36 -21.75 -1.89 10.25
CA TRP A 36 -22.99 -2.47 10.75
C TRP A 36 -24.23 -1.69 10.34
N ASN A 37 -25.31 -2.42 10.04
CA ASN A 37 -26.65 -1.87 9.90
C ASN A 37 -27.68 -2.80 10.56
N ASP A 38 -28.71 -2.24 11.19
CA ASP A 38 -29.72 -3.03 11.92
C ASP A 38 -30.65 -3.86 11.02
N VAL A 39 -30.72 -3.55 9.73
CA VAL A 39 -31.59 -4.23 8.75
C VAL A 39 -30.80 -5.21 7.88
N ALA A 40 -29.70 -4.75 7.28
CA ALA A 40 -28.84 -5.54 6.41
C ALA A 40 -27.82 -6.40 7.18
N GLY A 41 -27.51 -6.06 8.44
CA GLY A 41 -26.49 -6.74 9.24
C GLY A 41 -25.08 -6.25 8.95
N TRP A 42 -24.12 -7.18 9.00
CA TRP A 42 -22.71 -6.90 8.78
C TRP A 42 -22.42 -6.56 7.32
N ILE A 43 -21.55 -5.56 7.10
CA ILE A 43 -21.10 -5.14 5.78
C ILE A 43 -19.58 -5.29 5.73
N ASP A 44 -19.13 -6.17 4.84
CA ASP A 44 -17.73 -6.56 4.61
C ASP A 44 -17.06 -5.60 3.63
N PHE A 45 -16.05 -4.86 4.10
CA PHE A 45 -15.22 -3.99 3.25
C PHE A 45 -13.99 -4.70 2.68
N TYR A 46 -13.61 -5.86 3.22
CA TYR A 46 -12.41 -6.59 2.84
C TYR A 46 -12.72 -7.78 1.93
N ARG A 47 -12.13 -7.80 0.73
CA ARG A 47 -12.18 -8.97 -0.15
C ARG A 47 -10.91 -9.08 -0.98
N SER A 48 -10.31 -10.26 -1.01
CA SER A 48 -9.13 -10.50 -1.84
C SER A 48 -9.45 -10.22 -3.32
N GLY A 49 -8.89 -9.15 -3.86
CA GLY A 49 -8.91 -8.78 -5.27
C GLY A 49 -10.03 -7.85 -5.75
N ASN A 50 -11.14 -7.72 -5.01
CA ASN A 50 -12.29 -6.83 -5.34
C ASN A 50 -12.86 -6.10 -4.09
N GLY A 51 -12.11 -6.08 -2.98
CA GLY A 51 -12.51 -5.38 -1.76
C GLY A 51 -12.33 -3.88 -1.89
N VAL A 52 -12.88 -3.11 -0.95
CA VAL A 52 -12.82 -1.66 -1.00
C VAL A 52 -11.37 -1.17 -1.06
N GLU A 53 -11.10 -0.17 -1.88
CA GLU A 53 -9.80 0.49 -1.95
C GLU A 53 -9.97 1.99 -1.70
N VAL A 54 -9.30 2.46 -0.66
CA VAL A 54 -9.25 3.86 -0.26
C VAL A 54 -8.05 4.51 -0.94
N GLY A 55 -8.30 5.19 -2.05
CA GLY A 55 -7.32 6.04 -2.72
C GLY A 55 -7.11 7.38 -2.01
N ALA A 56 -6.29 8.23 -2.61
CA ALA A 56 -5.93 9.53 -2.06
C ALA A 56 -7.16 10.46 -1.95
N THR A 57 -7.94 10.59 -3.03
CA THR A 57 -9.14 11.46 -3.07
C THR A 57 -10.45 10.71 -3.25
N ARG A 58 -10.42 9.37 -3.40
CA ARG A 58 -11.60 8.57 -3.75
C ARG A 58 -11.57 7.19 -3.14
N ILE A 59 -12.75 6.65 -2.88
CA ILE A 59 -12.92 5.25 -2.51
C ILE A 59 -13.51 4.51 -3.71
N SER A 60 -12.93 3.36 -4.04
CA SER A 60 -13.31 2.55 -5.18
C SER A 60 -13.65 1.12 -4.78
N GLN A 61 -14.11 0.35 -5.77
CA GLN A 61 -14.58 -1.03 -5.66
C GLN A 61 -15.87 -1.12 -4.82
N SER A 62 -16.11 -2.25 -4.15
CA SER A 62 -17.39 -2.53 -3.50
C SER A 62 -17.23 -3.25 -2.17
N ALA A 63 -18.06 -2.86 -1.20
CA ALA A 63 -18.33 -3.65 0.00
C ALA A 63 -19.46 -4.67 -0.27
N ILE A 64 -19.66 -5.63 0.62
CA ILE A 64 -20.68 -6.69 0.49
C ILE A 64 -21.46 -6.84 1.77
N ILE A 65 -22.77 -7.00 1.68
CA ILE A 65 -23.59 -7.36 2.84
C ILE A 65 -23.35 -8.84 3.17
N ASP A 66 -22.93 -9.14 4.40
CA ASP A 66 -22.59 -10.51 4.81
C ASP A 66 -23.81 -11.43 4.69
N GLY A 67 -23.56 -12.66 4.24
CA GLY A 67 -24.61 -13.61 3.92
C GLY A 67 -25.34 -13.36 2.60
N ASP A 68 -25.03 -12.27 1.87
CA ASP A 68 -25.54 -11.97 0.55
C ASP A 68 -24.40 -11.82 -0.47
N ALA A 69 -24.09 -12.91 -1.17
CA ALA A 69 -22.96 -12.97 -2.11
C ALA A 69 -23.09 -12.01 -3.31
N ASP A 70 -24.30 -11.52 -3.60
CA ASP A 70 -24.60 -10.56 -4.67
C ASP A 70 -25.00 -9.17 -4.13
N GLY A 71 -25.03 -8.99 -2.80
CA GLY A 71 -25.39 -7.76 -2.09
C GLY A 71 -24.31 -6.69 -2.09
N TYR A 72 -23.82 -6.32 -3.28
CA TYR A 72 -22.74 -5.34 -3.43
C TYR A 72 -23.19 -3.93 -3.07
N ILE A 73 -22.37 -3.21 -2.32
CA ILE A 73 -22.40 -1.76 -2.19
C ILE A 73 -21.26 -1.20 -3.02
N VAL A 74 -21.56 -0.71 -4.21
CA VAL A 74 -20.59 -0.13 -5.14
C VAL A 74 -20.26 1.30 -4.70
N LEU A 75 -18.97 1.61 -4.58
CA LEU A 75 -18.49 2.92 -4.09
C LEU A 75 -17.96 3.84 -5.19
N ASP A 76 -17.69 3.31 -6.38
CA ASP A 76 -17.37 4.07 -7.59
C ASP A 76 -17.97 3.37 -8.82
N CYS A 77 -18.73 4.12 -9.63
CA CYS A 77 -19.31 3.62 -10.88
C CYS A 77 -18.29 3.03 -11.86
N ALA A 78 -17.02 3.45 -11.78
CA ALA A 78 -15.95 3.01 -12.67
C ALA A 78 -15.44 1.61 -12.33
N THR A 79 -15.67 1.18 -11.09
CA THR A 79 -15.24 -0.11 -10.53
C THR A 79 -16.42 -0.98 -10.13
N SER A 80 -17.59 -0.76 -10.74
CA SER A 80 -18.75 -1.64 -10.53
C SER A 80 -18.38 -3.11 -10.83
N PRO A 81 -18.85 -4.09 -10.05
CA PRO A 81 -18.55 -5.51 -10.30
C PRO A 81 -19.03 -6.02 -11.68
N GLY A 82 -18.26 -6.91 -12.32
CA GLY A 82 -18.54 -7.54 -13.63
C GLY A 82 -17.56 -7.17 -14.76
N ILE A 83 -17.66 -7.79 -15.95
CA ILE A 83 -16.65 -7.66 -17.02
C ILE A 83 -17.23 -7.11 -18.34
N PRO A 84 -16.65 -6.02 -18.89
CA PRO A 84 -16.02 -4.89 -18.20
C PRO A 84 -17.12 -3.96 -17.69
N SER A 85 -17.28 -3.88 -16.37
CA SER A 85 -18.33 -3.06 -15.75
C SER A 85 -17.79 -1.68 -15.37
N ASN A 86 -17.91 -0.74 -16.29
CA ASN A 86 -17.88 0.70 -15.99
C ASN A 86 -19.27 1.26 -16.31
N ILE A 87 -20.06 1.50 -15.27
CA ILE A 87 -21.42 2.04 -15.42
C ILE A 87 -21.43 3.56 -15.36
N CYS A 88 -20.28 4.23 -15.40
CA CYS A 88 -20.23 5.69 -15.42
C CYS A 88 -20.84 6.32 -16.69
N SER A 89 -21.24 5.49 -17.66
CA SER A 89 -22.02 5.93 -18.83
C SER A 89 -23.52 6.09 -18.54
N THR A 90 -24.03 5.47 -17.48
CA THR A 90 -25.44 5.53 -17.06
C THR A 90 -25.63 6.28 -15.75
N SER A 91 -24.58 6.38 -14.93
CA SER A 91 -24.56 7.17 -13.68
C SER A 91 -23.18 7.80 -13.48
N ASN A 92 -22.97 8.61 -12.45
CA ASN A 92 -21.67 9.26 -12.20
C ASN A 92 -21.36 9.34 -10.69
N PHE A 93 -21.84 8.37 -9.93
CA PHE A 93 -21.65 8.31 -8.49
C PHE A 93 -20.26 7.77 -8.12
N TYR A 94 -19.74 8.30 -7.03
CA TYR A 94 -18.57 7.80 -6.34
C TYR A 94 -18.51 8.42 -4.95
N VAL A 95 -17.64 7.90 -4.09
CA VAL A 95 -17.32 8.48 -2.79
C VAL A 95 -15.98 9.21 -2.87
N THR A 96 -15.98 10.49 -2.55
CA THR A 96 -14.78 11.34 -2.44
C THR A 96 -14.27 11.31 -1.00
N LYS A 97 -12.95 11.41 -0.84
CA LYS A 97 -12.24 11.63 0.42
C LYS A 97 -11.49 12.95 0.37
N ASP A 98 -11.69 13.80 1.35
CA ASP A 98 -10.85 14.97 1.58
C ASP A 98 -9.49 14.51 2.16
N GLU A 99 -8.38 14.86 1.51
CA GLU A 99 -7.05 14.35 1.86
C GLU A 99 -6.53 14.86 3.22
N ASP A 100 -6.92 16.08 3.60
CA ASP A 100 -6.43 16.73 4.82
C ASP A 100 -7.20 16.27 6.06
N THR A 101 -8.50 16.03 5.91
CA THR A 101 -9.41 15.74 7.02
C THR A 101 -9.91 14.29 7.04
N GLY A 102 -9.73 13.56 5.93
CA GLY A 102 -10.29 12.23 5.73
C GLY A 102 -11.82 12.19 5.63
N ALA A 103 -12.45 13.35 5.46
CA ALA A 103 -13.89 13.48 5.43
C ALA A 103 -14.47 12.93 4.13
N LEU A 104 -15.48 12.05 4.22
CA LEU A 104 -16.09 11.41 3.06
C LEU A 104 -17.35 12.16 2.61
N ALA A 105 -17.60 12.12 1.31
CA ALA A 105 -18.78 12.69 0.68
C ALA A 105 -19.16 11.91 -0.57
N GLY A 106 -20.40 12.08 -1.04
CA GLY A 106 -20.89 11.42 -2.24
C GLY A 106 -21.72 10.19 -1.91
N TRP A 107 -21.71 9.24 -2.83
CA TRP A 107 -22.76 8.23 -2.91
C TRP A 107 -22.20 6.86 -3.28
N GLY A 108 -22.66 5.84 -2.55
CA GLY A 108 -22.59 4.44 -2.97
C GLY A 108 -23.95 3.95 -3.51
N TRP A 109 -23.94 2.82 -4.19
CA TRP A 109 -25.14 2.20 -4.77
C TRP A 109 -25.23 0.71 -4.45
N ASN A 110 -26.43 0.27 -4.11
CA ASN A 110 -26.80 -1.14 -4.03
C ASN A 110 -28.09 -1.36 -4.84
N ASP A 111 -28.21 -2.49 -5.53
CA ASP A 111 -29.35 -2.74 -6.43
C ASP A 111 -30.69 -2.99 -5.71
N ASP A 112 -30.66 -3.49 -4.47
CA ASP A 112 -31.86 -3.81 -3.68
C ASP A 112 -32.27 -2.64 -2.78
N TYR A 113 -31.29 -1.89 -2.26
CA TYR A 113 -31.50 -0.83 -1.27
C TYR A 113 -31.30 0.59 -1.82
N GLY A 114 -30.70 0.74 -3.00
CA GLY A 114 -30.52 2.00 -3.69
C GLY A 114 -29.35 2.85 -3.17
N TRP A 115 -29.55 4.17 -3.17
CA TRP A 115 -28.50 5.15 -2.86
C TRP A 115 -28.10 5.15 -1.38
N ILE A 116 -26.80 5.13 -1.12
CA ILE A 116 -26.22 5.25 0.21
C ILE A 116 -25.42 6.56 0.24
N SER A 117 -25.81 7.49 1.12
CA SER A 117 -25.18 8.79 1.28
C SER A 117 -24.10 8.76 2.36
N PHE A 118 -22.90 9.21 2.03
CA PHE A 118 -21.77 9.24 2.99
C PHE A 118 -21.73 10.52 3.84
N CYS A 119 -22.54 11.52 3.49
CA CYS A 119 -22.77 12.67 4.36
C CYS A 119 -23.99 13.50 3.96
N GLY A 120 -24.52 14.25 4.93
CA GLY A 120 -25.64 15.13 4.69
C GLY A 120 -26.20 15.73 5.96
N ASN A 121 -27.37 16.33 5.83
CA ASN A 121 -28.21 16.78 6.93
C ASN A 121 -29.69 16.52 6.62
N THR A 122 -30.59 17.02 7.47
CA THR A 122 -32.04 16.80 7.33
C THR A 122 -32.67 17.38 6.06
N SER A 123 -31.93 18.15 5.26
CA SER A 123 -32.48 18.87 4.11
C SER A 123 -31.58 18.85 2.88
N GLN A 124 -30.35 18.36 3.00
CA GLN A 124 -29.34 18.41 1.95
C GLN A 124 -28.43 17.18 2.05
N SER A 125 -28.06 16.64 0.88
CA SER A 125 -27.02 15.62 0.75
C SER A 125 -25.79 16.21 0.05
N SER A 126 -24.77 15.39 -0.17
CA SER A 126 -23.56 15.83 -0.89
C SER A 126 -23.90 16.42 -2.27
N THR A 127 -23.20 17.49 -2.64
CA THR A 127 -23.28 18.13 -3.96
C THR A 127 -21.95 18.02 -4.69
N LEU A 128 -21.99 17.86 -6.00
CA LEU A 128 -20.77 17.79 -6.81
C LEU A 128 -20.20 19.20 -7.03
N SER A 129 -18.95 19.41 -6.64
CA SER A 129 -18.18 20.63 -6.83
C SER A 129 -16.90 20.32 -7.60
N GLY A 130 -16.88 20.63 -8.90
CA GLY A 130 -15.78 20.21 -9.76
C GLY A 130 -15.76 18.68 -9.94
N SER A 131 -14.71 18.03 -9.45
CA SER A 131 -14.49 16.57 -9.53
C SER A 131 -14.79 15.83 -8.22
N ASP A 132 -15.26 16.54 -7.21
CA ASP A 132 -15.35 16.07 -5.83
C ASP A 132 -16.76 16.28 -5.28
N TRP A 133 -17.27 15.27 -4.60
CA TRP A 133 -18.48 15.41 -3.80
C TRP A 133 -18.12 16.16 -2.53
N VAL A 134 -18.98 17.11 -2.14
CA VAL A 134 -18.78 17.93 -0.93
C VAL A 134 -20.05 17.89 -0.10
N CYS A 135 -19.88 17.74 1.20
CA CYS A 135 -21.00 17.74 2.15
C CYS A 135 -21.64 19.13 2.26
N PRO A 136 -22.90 19.20 2.69
CA PRO A 136 -23.49 20.47 3.11
C PRO A 136 -22.59 21.16 4.15
N GLY A 137 -22.52 22.49 4.16
CA GLY A 137 -21.64 23.23 5.09
C GLY A 137 -21.96 23.06 6.58
N THR A 138 -23.06 22.37 6.91
CA THR A 138 -23.42 21.92 8.27
C THR A 138 -23.96 20.48 8.16
N PRO A 139 -23.07 19.48 7.99
CA PRO A 139 -23.51 18.10 7.97
C PRO A 139 -23.94 17.69 9.38
N THR A 140 -25.04 16.93 9.50
CA THR A 140 -25.45 16.29 10.76
C THR A 140 -25.00 14.83 10.83
N TYR A 141 -24.56 14.28 9.70
CA TYR A 141 -23.89 12.99 9.62
C TYR A 141 -22.83 13.04 8.52
N GLN A 142 -21.76 12.30 8.73
CA GLN A 142 -20.67 12.13 7.81
C GLN A 142 -19.87 10.90 8.22
N VAL A 143 -19.33 10.17 7.25
CA VAL A 143 -18.27 9.17 7.47
C VAL A 143 -16.92 9.86 7.34
N THR A 144 -15.99 9.55 8.23
CA THR A 144 -14.64 10.11 8.24
C THR A 144 -13.62 8.99 8.39
N ILE A 145 -12.45 9.14 7.79
CA ILE A 145 -11.29 8.25 7.97
C ILE A 145 -10.24 9.06 8.72
N ASP A 146 -9.81 8.63 9.90
CA ASP A 146 -8.75 9.32 10.61
C ASP A 146 -7.45 9.28 9.78
N PRO A 147 -6.86 10.42 9.37
CA PRO A 147 -5.70 10.42 8.47
C PRO A 147 -4.43 9.82 9.06
N THR A 148 -4.36 9.66 10.39
CA THR A 148 -3.19 9.12 11.11
C THR A 148 -3.30 7.61 11.30
N THR A 149 -4.49 7.13 11.65
CA THR A 149 -4.74 5.73 12.03
C THR A 149 -5.42 4.92 10.93
N GLY A 150 -6.11 5.56 9.99
CA GLY A 150 -6.93 4.92 8.97
C GLY A 150 -8.29 4.45 9.47
N GLU A 151 -8.63 4.71 10.73
CA GLU A 151 -9.87 4.23 11.34
C GLU A 151 -11.07 5.01 10.80
N PHE A 152 -12.07 4.28 10.30
CA PHE A 152 -13.33 4.88 9.90
C PHE A 152 -14.20 5.17 11.12
N SER A 153 -14.95 6.26 11.06
CA SER A 153 -15.92 6.65 12.07
C SER A 153 -17.12 7.36 11.45
N GLY A 154 -18.18 7.54 12.25
CA GLY A 154 -19.41 8.19 11.80
C GLY A 154 -20.36 7.29 11.03
N TRP A 155 -21.33 7.91 10.36
CA TRP A 155 -22.51 7.22 9.84
C TRP A 155 -22.78 7.58 8.38
N ALA A 156 -23.17 6.58 7.59
CA ALA A 156 -23.81 6.77 6.30
C ALA A 156 -25.33 6.57 6.43
N TRP A 157 -26.08 7.07 5.45
CA TRP A 157 -27.54 7.01 5.43
C TRP A 157 -28.08 6.35 4.16
N ASN A 158 -29.09 5.51 4.30
CA ASN A 158 -29.91 4.98 3.21
C ASN A 158 -31.39 5.10 3.60
N ASP A 159 -32.26 5.44 2.63
CA ASP A 159 -33.69 5.67 2.92
C ASP A 159 -34.48 4.41 3.30
N PHE A 160 -33.95 3.22 3.00
CA PHE A 160 -34.58 1.95 3.34
C PHE A 160 -33.93 1.26 4.55
N LEU A 161 -32.59 1.18 4.57
CA LEU A 161 -31.81 0.54 5.63
C LEU A 161 -31.63 1.45 6.85
N GLY A 162 -31.75 2.77 6.69
CA GLY A 162 -31.44 3.75 7.72
C GLY A 162 -29.93 3.95 7.88
N TRP A 163 -29.50 4.04 9.14
CA TRP A 163 -28.12 4.35 9.52
C TRP A 163 -27.18 3.16 9.31
N ILE A 164 -26.04 3.40 8.68
CA ILE A 164 -24.94 2.44 8.56
C ILE A 164 -23.78 2.96 9.40
N SER A 165 -23.40 2.21 10.43
CA SER A 165 -22.33 2.55 11.37
C SER A 165 -21.00 2.02 10.90
N PHE A 166 -19.98 2.87 10.85
CA PHE A 166 -18.62 2.46 10.48
C PHE A 166 -17.75 2.09 11.68
N ASN A 167 -18.25 2.30 12.91
CA ASN A 167 -17.49 2.11 14.14
C ASN A 167 -18.43 1.87 15.33
N CYS A 168 -18.11 0.91 16.19
CA CYS A 168 -18.86 0.61 17.41
C CYS A 168 -18.87 1.76 18.43
N ASP A 169 -17.91 2.70 18.36
CA ASP A 169 -17.88 3.87 19.25
C ASP A 169 -19.02 4.84 18.97
N ASN A 170 -19.57 4.82 17.75
CA ASN A 170 -20.66 5.68 17.33
C ASN A 170 -21.91 5.57 18.22
N ASP A 171 -22.16 4.40 18.81
CA ASP A 171 -23.28 4.13 19.71
C ASP A 171 -22.85 3.48 21.03
N SER A 172 -21.53 3.50 21.33
CA SER A 172 -20.93 2.91 22.53
C SER A 172 -21.13 1.39 22.66
N SER A 173 -21.19 0.67 21.54
CA SER A 173 -21.38 -0.79 21.50
C SER A 173 -20.09 -1.60 21.59
N CYS A 174 -18.90 -0.98 21.54
CA CYS A 174 -17.60 -1.68 21.50
C CYS A 174 -17.37 -2.68 22.65
N ALA A 175 -17.92 -2.43 23.83
CA ALA A 175 -17.81 -3.35 24.96
C ALA A 175 -18.60 -4.66 24.78
N THR A 176 -19.54 -4.68 23.84
CA THR A 176 -20.37 -5.85 23.51
C THR A 176 -19.95 -6.49 22.19
N VAL A 177 -19.69 -5.66 21.18
CA VAL A 177 -19.23 -6.08 19.86
C VAL A 177 -18.26 -5.01 19.36
N GLU A 178 -16.98 -5.34 19.34
CA GLU A 178 -15.94 -4.50 18.77
C GLU A 178 -15.96 -4.65 17.25
N TYR A 179 -16.25 -3.56 16.55
CA TYR A 179 -16.22 -3.51 15.09
C TYR A 179 -15.89 -2.11 14.61
N TYR A 180 -15.13 -2.05 13.53
CA TYR A 180 -14.91 -0.84 12.74
C TYR A 180 -14.30 -1.24 11.39
N VAL A 181 -14.29 -0.28 10.45
CA VAL A 181 -13.52 -0.39 9.21
C VAL A 181 -12.20 0.33 9.41
N LEU A 182 -11.09 -0.31 9.05
CA LEU A 182 -9.75 0.25 9.15
C LEU A 182 -9.11 0.22 7.76
N GLN A 183 -8.72 1.39 7.27
CA GLN A 183 -7.78 1.46 6.16
C GLN A 183 -6.40 1.05 6.69
N ASP A 184 -5.76 0.10 6.03
CA ASP A 184 -4.31 -0.01 6.07
C ASP A 184 -3.76 1.26 5.41
N VAL A 185 -3.63 2.30 6.21
CA VAL A 185 -2.67 3.35 5.89
C VAL A 185 -1.35 2.62 5.86
N ASP A 186 -0.53 2.82 4.84
CA ASP A 186 0.91 2.65 5.04
C ASP A 186 1.22 3.56 6.22
N VAL A 187 1.21 2.99 7.42
CA VAL A 187 1.43 3.76 8.62
C VAL A 187 2.83 4.26 8.35
N VAL A 188 2.93 5.55 8.05
CA VAL A 188 4.08 6.33 8.42
C VAL A 188 3.98 6.36 9.94
N VAL A 189 4.20 5.18 10.56
CA VAL A 189 5.00 5.15 11.76
C VAL A 189 6.13 6.07 11.37
N PRO A 190 6.50 7.05 12.19
CA PRO A 190 7.88 7.43 12.13
C PRO A 190 8.62 6.10 12.36
N GLU A 191 8.94 5.38 11.27
CA GLU A 191 10.19 4.65 11.17
C GLU A 191 11.12 5.63 11.86
N ALA A 192 11.71 5.19 12.97
CA ALA A 192 12.86 5.90 13.49
C ALA A 192 13.64 6.26 12.25
N THR A 193 13.69 7.58 11.92
CA THR A 193 14.17 8.02 10.61
C THR A 193 15.43 7.22 10.41
N PRO A 194 15.48 6.32 9.40
CA PRO A 194 16.61 5.41 9.29
C PRO A 194 17.84 6.25 9.48
N ALA A 195 18.84 5.84 10.24
CA ALA A 195 19.92 6.76 10.64
C ALA A 195 20.38 7.67 9.49
N CYS A 196 20.37 7.09 8.28
CA CYS A 196 20.57 7.64 6.95
C CYS A 196 19.75 8.89 6.53
N GLY A 197 18.72 9.30 7.28
CA GLY A 197 17.79 10.36 6.89
C GLY A 197 17.03 10.05 5.60
N ASP A 198 16.69 11.08 4.82
CA ASP A 198 15.90 10.97 3.58
C ASP A 198 16.73 10.58 2.33
N TYR A 199 18.04 10.37 2.48
CA TYR A 199 18.99 10.17 1.36
C TYR A 199 19.64 8.79 1.40
N TYR A 200 18.84 7.75 1.15
CA TYR A 200 19.34 6.38 1.06
C TYR A 200 18.85 5.65 -0.20
N LEU A 201 19.57 4.57 -0.54
CA LEU A 201 19.19 3.64 -1.61
C LEU A 201 19.32 2.20 -1.11
N ASP A 202 18.24 1.44 -1.20
CA ASP A 202 18.21 0.04 -0.83
C ASP A 202 18.55 -0.87 -2.01
N SER A 203 19.34 -1.90 -1.72
CA SER A 203 19.59 -2.96 -2.67
C SER A 203 18.40 -3.92 -2.78
N ALA A 204 18.38 -4.72 -3.85
CA ALA A 204 17.59 -5.94 -3.84
C ALA A 204 18.07 -6.91 -2.74
N VAL A 205 17.24 -7.89 -2.40
CA VAL A 205 17.65 -9.01 -1.53
C VAL A 205 18.42 -10.03 -2.37
N PHE A 206 19.65 -10.30 -1.98
CA PHE A 206 20.53 -11.28 -2.61
C PHE A 206 20.46 -12.63 -1.89
N ASP A 207 20.38 -13.71 -2.67
CA ASP A 207 20.47 -15.09 -2.17
C ASP A 207 21.90 -15.62 -2.36
N THR A 208 22.55 -16.03 -1.27
CA THR A 208 23.91 -16.59 -1.31
C THR A 208 23.97 -18.01 -1.85
N GLY A 209 22.83 -18.71 -1.89
CA GLY A 209 22.73 -20.12 -2.28
C GLY A 209 23.13 -21.12 -1.19
N TYR A 210 23.65 -20.69 -0.05
CA TYR A 210 24.04 -21.56 1.07
C TYR A 210 22.89 -21.71 2.06
N SER A 211 22.32 -22.92 2.15
CA SER A 211 21.18 -23.21 3.02
C SER A 211 21.47 -23.06 4.51
N GLY A 212 22.72 -23.29 4.93
CA GLY A 212 23.21 -23.01 6.29
C GLY A 212 23.56 -21.54 6.54
N GLY A 213 23.41 -20.69 5.52
CA GLY A 213 23.87 -19.31 5.53
C GLY A 213 25.36 -19.15 5.26
N VAL A 214 25.81 -17.91 5.30
CA VAL A 214 27.21 -17.51 5.10
C VAL A 214 27.71 -16.63 6.24
N THR A 215 29.01 -16.40 6.28
CA THR A 215 29.64 -15.30 7.02
C THR A 215 29.88 -14.15 6.06
N ILE A 216 29.30 -12.98 6.35
CA ILE A 216 29.61 -11.75 5.61
C ILE A 216 30.89 -11.15 6.24
N ASN A 217 31.95 -11.06 5.44
CA ASN A 217 33.28 -10.68 5.91
C ASN A 217 33.48 -9.17 5.90
N SER A 218 33.15 -8.52 4.78
CA SER A 218 33.34 -7.09 4.62
C SER A 218 32.43 -6.50 3.57
N ILE A 219 32.18 -5.21 3.71
CA ILE A 219 31.56 -4.35 2.70
C ILE A 219 32.54 -3.25 2.32
N MET A 220 32.57 -2.89 1.04
CA MET A 220 33.34 -1.78 0.50
C MET A 220 32.62 -1.21 -0.72
N TRP A 221 33.06 -0.05 -1.20
CA TRP A 221 32.43 0.60 -2.34
C TRP A 221 33.45 1.24 -3.28
N ARG A 222 33.02 1.57 -4.49
CA ARG A 222 33.77 2.33 -5.51
C ARG A 222 32.92 3.47 -6.06
N GLY A 223 33.58 4.55 -6.42
CA GLY A 223 32.97 5.74 -7.02
C GLY A 223 33.73 6.99 -6.61
N ASP A 224 33.05 8.13 -6.55
CA ASP A 224 33.66 9.41 -6.23
C ASP A 224 33.10 9.96 -4.92
N GLN A 225 33.99 10.28 -3.96
CA GLN A 225 33.63 10.95 -2.71
C GLN A 225 34.07 12.42 -2.76
N GLU A 226 33.11 13.33 -2.85
CA GLU A 226 33.37 14.76 -2.70
C GLU A 226 33.59 15.14 -1.22
N THR A 227 34.45 16.15 -1.01
CA THR A 227 34.75 16.65 0.34
C THR A 227 33.49 17.20 1.01
N GLY A 228 33.22 16.77 2.24
CA GLY A 228 32.00 17.17 2.96
C GLY A 228 30.83 16.20 2.78
N SER A 229 31.04 15.09 2.08
CA SER A 229 30.13 13.96 2.04
C SER A 229 30.71 12.72 2.73
N ASP A 230 29.83 11.79 3.10
CA ASP A 230 30.23 10.50 3.63
C ASP A 230 29.35 9.38 3.07
N VAL A 231 29.95 8.24 2.77
CA VAL A 231 29.26 7.05 2.21
C VAL A 231 29.29 5.95 3.25
N ARG A 232 28.11 5.64 3.78
CA ARG A 232 27.91 4.68 4.87
C ARG A 232 26.95 3.59 4.45
N PHE A 233 26.98 2.48 5.18
CA PHE A 233 26.15 1.33 4.89
C PHE A 233 25.41 0.85 6.11
N GLN A 234 24.19 0.38 5.91
CA GLN A 234 23.53 -0.55 6.81
C GLN A 234 23.32 -1.88 6.08
N MET A 235 23.20 -2.96 6.84
CA MET A 235 23.05 -4.30 6.27
C MET A 235 21.84 -5.01 6.86
N SER A 236 21.21 -5.83 6.03
CA SER A 236 20.20 -6.80 6.45
C SER A 236 20.72 -8.20 6.16
N SER A 237 20.44 -9.15 7.05
CA SER A 237 20.76 -10.56 6.82
C SER A 237 19.65 -11.45 7.36
N LEU A 238 19.10 -12.29 6.49
CA LEU A 238 17.85 -12.99 6.72
C LEU A 238 18.01 -14.50 6.50
N ALA A 239 17.31 -15.29 7.32
CA ALA A 239 17.24 -16.74 7.12
C ALA A 239 16.34 -17.12 5.94
N THR A 240 15.30 -16.31 5.69
CA THR A 240 14.32 -16.44 4.61
C THR A 240 14.27 -15.14 3.81
N ALA A 241 13.91 -15.21 2.53
CA ALA A 241 13.70 -14.00 1.73
C ALA A 241 12.55 -13.16 2.33
N SER A 242 12.72 -11.83 2.33
CA SER A 242 11.72 -10.86 2.77
C SER A 242 11.60 -9.76 1.71
N SER A 243 10.40 -9.23 1.49
CA SER A 243 10.19 -8.02 0.69
C SER A 243 10.46 -6.74 1.48
N THR A 244 10.58 -6.82 2.81
CA THR A 244 10.79 -5.70 3.73
C THR A 244 11.95 -6.01 4.69
N PRO A 245 13.21 -5.93 4.23
CA PRO A 245 14.38 -6.18 5.06
C PRO A 245 14.63 -5.07 6.09
N THR A 246 14.89 -5.43 7.35
CA THR A 246 15.36 -4.49 8.39
C THR A 246 16.86 -4.27 8.24
N PHE A 247 17.30 -3.01 8.23
CA PHE A 247 18.71 -2.63 8.04
C PHE A 247 19.34 -2.13 9.35
N ILE A 248 20.45 -2.75 9.75
CA ILE A 248 21.17 -2.43 10.99
C ILE A 248 22.63 -2.06 10.71
N GLY A 249 23.20 -1.25 11.59
CA GLY A 249 24.59 -0.84 11.57
C GLY A 249 25.50 -1.72 12.41
N SER A 250 26.72 -1.23 12.62
CA SER A 250 27.80 -1.99 13.27
C SER A 250 27.54 -2.33 14.74
N ASP A 251 26.61 -1.68 15.42
CA ASP A 251 26.21 -2.02 16.80
C ASP A 251 24.97 -2.93 16.87
N GLY A 252 24.39 -3.30 15.73
CA GLY A 252 23.19 -4.14 15.65
C GLY A 252 21.88 -3.36 15.78
N THR A 253 21.93 -2.02 15.81
CA THR A 253 20.76 -1.14 15.82
C THR A 253 20.57 -0.47 14.46
N GLU A 254 19.38 0.07 14.22
CA GLU A 254 19.04 0.86 13.03
C GLU A 254 19.64 2.29 13.08
N SER A 255 20.29 2.66 14.18
CA SER A 255 20.83 4.00 14.44
C SER A 255 22.31 4.17 14.11
N THR A 256 23.02 3.10 13.76
CA THR A 256 24.46 3.14 13.42
C THR A 256 24.73 2.66 12.00
N TYR A 257 26.02 2.65 11.63
CA TYR A 257 26.47 2.31 10.29
C TYR A 257 27.72 1.45 10.28
N TYR A 258 27.95 0.84 9.13
CA TYR A 258 29.26 0.43 8.66
C TYR A 258 29.87 1.58 7.85
N GLU A 259 31.02 2.08 8.28
CA GLU A 259 31.66 3.28 7.73
C GLU A 259 33.02 2.93 7.10
N PRO A 260 33.05 2.63 5.79
CA PRO A 260 34.29 2.62 5.03
C PRO A 260 34.97 3.98 5.11
N GLY A 261 36.23 4.03 5.53
CA GLY A 261 36.92 5.31 5.70
C GLY A 261 37.20 6.08 4.40
N ASP A 262 37.13 5.41 3.25
CA ASP A 262 37.25 5.98 1.90
C ASP A 262 36.75 4.93 0.87
N GLN A 263 36.58 5.34 -0.39
CA GLN A 263 36.34 4.40 -1.49
C GLN A 263 37.48 3.36 -1.58
N GLY A 264 37.13 2.12 -1.89
CA GLY A 264 38.11 1.03 -1.98
C GLY A 264 38.59 0.47 -0.63
N VAL A 265 38.18 1.04 0.51
CA VAL A 265 38.57 0.57 1.84
C VAL A 265 37.48 -0.38 2.39
N PRO A 266 37.80 -1.66 2.65
CA PRO A 266 36.83 -2.56 3.25
C PRO A 266 36.63 -2.32 4.74
N VAL A 267 35.37 -2.32 5.17
CA VAL A 267 34.98 -2.33 6.58
C VAL A 267 34.47 -3.72 6.97
N PRO A 268 34.92 -4.29 8.10
CA PRO A 268 34.46 -5.60 8.55
C PRO A 268 32.99 -5.56 8.96
N VAL A 269 32.23 -6.57 8.54
CA VAL A 269 30.83 -6.74 8.92
C VAL A 269 30.77 -7.55 10.22
N GLN A 270 29.89 -7.15 11.14
CA GLN A 270 29.85 -7.77 12.47
C GLN A 270 29.11 -9.10 12.41
N GLY A 271 29.87 -10.20 12.45
CA GLY A 271 29.32 -11.54 12.29
C GLY A 271 28.28 -11.94 13.35
N ILE A 272 28.29 -11.30 14.54
CA ILE A 272 27.29 -11.53 15.59
C ILE A 272 25.86 -11.23 15.11
N TYR A 273 25.69 -10.30 14.16
CA TYR A 273 24.38 -9.90 13.63
C TYR A 273 24.06 -10.57 12.28
N HIS A 274 25.09 -10.87 11.48
CA HIS A 274 24.89 -11.23 10.07
C HIS A 274 25.20 -12.70 9.72
N ASN A 275 25.86 -13.46 10.60
CA ASN A 275 26.28 -14.83 10.27
C ASN A 275 25.14 -15.85 10.27
N ASN A 276 25.36 -16.94 9.51
CA ASN A 276 24.43 -18.06 9.36
C ASN A 276 23.07 -17.62 8.77
N LYS A 277 23.11 -16.60 7.91
CA LYS A 277 21.97 -16.11 7.14
C LYS A 277 22.20 -16.38 5.66
N ARG A 278 21.15 -16.81 4.96
CA ARG A 278 21.22 -17.16 3.54
C ARG A 278 21.06 -15.95 2.63
N TYR A 279 20.22 -15.00 3.05
CA TYR A 279 19.90 -13.83 2.27
C TYR A 279 20.54 -12.60 2.90
N PHE A 280 20.92 -11.63 2.09
CA PHE A 280 21.35 -10.32 2.59
C PHE A 280 20.88 -9.20 1.67
N ALA A 281 20.78 -8.00 2.22
CA ALA A 281 20.58 -6.75 1.49
C ALA A 281 21.46 -5.67 2.15
N TYR A 282 21.70 -4.57 1.44
CA TYR A 282 22.39 -3.41 1.98
C TYR A 282 21.64 -2.13 1.65
N ARG A 283 21.80 -1.13 2.51
CA ARG A 283 21.30 0.22 2.34
C ARG A 283 22.49 1.15 2.25
N ILE A 284 22.54 1.94 1.18
CA ILE A 284 23.55 2.99 0.97
C ILE A 284 23.02 4.26 1.60
N CYS A 285 23.82 4.92 2.43
CA CYS A 285 23.46 6.15 3.11
C CYS A 285 24.50 7.22 2.76
N ILE A 286 24.08 8.28 2.09
CA ILE A 286 24.96 9.37 1.69
C ILE A 286 24.57 10.60 2.51
N THR A 287 25.49 11.06 3.36
CA THR A 287 25.31 12.34 4.04
C THR A 287 26.04 13.42 3.26
N ASP A 288 25.35 14.52 2.98
CA ASP A 288 25.92 15.71 2.33
C ASP A 288 25.75 16.93 3.26
N SER A 289 26.83 17.70 3.46
CA SER A 289 26.82 18.91 4.27
C SER A 289 26.81 20.22 3.47
N GLY A 290 26.62 20.20 2.14
CA GLY A 290 26.67 21.44 1.35
C GLY A 290 26.50 21.36 -0.17
N GLY A 291 25.80 20.37 -0.74
CA GLY A 291 25.62 20.21 -2.19
C GLY A 291 26.69 19.35 -2.87
N ALA A 292 27.35 18.47 -2.10
CA ALA A 292 28.33 17.53 -2.59
C ALA A 292 27.67 16.41 -3.44
N ASN A 293 28.24 16.13 -4.61
CA ASN A 293 27.74 15.16 -5.57
C ASN A 293 28.56 13.86 -5.55
N SER A 294 28.61 13.20 -4.39
CA SER A 294 29.24 11.89 -4.31
C SER A 294 28.45 10.82 -5.05
N VAL A 295 29.15 9.95 -5.74
CA VAL A 295 28.56 8.90 -6.57
C VAL A 295 29.09 7.56 -6.09
N VAL A 296 28.19 6.63 -5.78
CA VAL A 296 28.51 5.23 -5.54
C VAL A 296 28.24 4.47 -6.84
N GLU A 297 29.30 3.94 -7.45
CA GLU A 297 29.22 3.16 -8.70
C GLU A 297 29.03 1.68 -8.40
N ASP A 298 29.84 1.14 -7.47
CA ASP A 298 29.80 -0.27 -7.08
C ASP A 298 29.76 -0.43 -5.57
N VAL A 299 28.98 -1.43 -5.11
CA VAL A 299 29.04 -1.97 -3.75
C VAL A 299 29.55 -3.39 -3.82
N ILE A 300 30.60 -3.67 -3.07
CA ILE A 300 31.30 -4.96 -3.09
C ILE A 300 31.20 -5.57 -1.69
N ILE A 301 30.55 -6.72 -1.61
CA ILE A 301 30.39 -7.49 -0.37
C ILE A 301 31.18 -8.78 -0.53
N ASN A 302 32.06 -9.07 0.44
CA ASN A 302 32.76 -10.33 0.52
C ASN A 302 32.09 -11.23 1.55
N TRP A 303 31.81 -12.48 1.18
CA TRP A 303 31.27 -13.49 2.10
C TRP A 303 31.99 -14.83 1.91
N SER A 304 31.90 -15.69 2.93
CA SER A 304 32.43 -17.05 2.92
C SER A 304 31.40 -18.05 3.44
N PRO A 305 31.34 -19.26 2.89
CA PRO A 305 30.48 -20.34 3.41
C PRO A 305 30.84 -20.76 4.84
#